data_AF-A0A7S2HYP1-F1
#
_entry.id   AF-A0A7S2HYP1-F1
#
_cell.length_a   1.000
_cell.length_b   1.000
_cell.length_c   1.000
_cell.angle_alpha   90.00
_cell.angle_beta   90.00
_cell.angle_gamma   90.00
#
_symmetry.space_group_name_H-M   'P 1'
#
loop_
_entity.id
_entity.type
_entity.pdbx_description
1 polymer ?
#
loop_
_entity_poly.entity_id
_entity_poly.type
_entity_poly.pdbx_seq_one_letter_code
_entity_poly.pdbx_strand_id
1 'polypeptide(L)'
;GHQAAPRRRRRGAAVRLQATRTEWYRKVKRIGGDRAVFQVTIQKPMGVKIESFPEDSKYKGMGISMVVEGGNADKLNRSVCIDDGPGMWVLEGDQVLGVDGEDVEEASIERVVEIAQNNGRDDITLTLLRDTRNGPIKVVMMPEGQMETVRRGARLSSAAEYARGGELKYGCIDGWCGTCWHRERTTNGVFKPCCDVLTADWDNVVPMVLTPKPERVGDAAFLKPDRL
;
A
#
# COMPACT_ATOMS: atom_id res chain seq x y z
N GLY A 1 -17.21 -44.34 -26.09
CA GLY A 1 -16.99 -42.88 -26.08
C GLY A 1 -16.79 -42.42 -24.66
N HIS A 2 -15.60 -41.97 -24.31
CA HIS A 2 -15.31 -41.36 -23.01
C HIS A 2 -14.78 -39.96 -23.27
N GLN A 3 -15.59 -38.95 -22.96
CA GLN A 3 -15.20 -37.55 -23.05
C GLN A 3 -14.34 -37.20 -21.83
N ALA A 4 -13.06 -36.91 -22.07
CA ALA A 4 -12.16 -36.39 -21.06
C ALA A 4 -12.52 -34.92 -20.78
N ALA A 5 -12.78 -34.61 -19.50
CA ALA A 5 -13.05 -33.24 -19.05
C ALA A 5 -11.80 -32.34 -19.27
N PRO A 6 -11.97 -31.09 -19.71
CA PRO A 6 -10.85 -30.19 -19.93
C PRO A 6 -10.24 -29.77 -18.59
N ARG A 7 -8.95 -30.10 -18.41
CA ARG A 7 -8.12 -29.60 -17.29
C ARG A 7 -8.12 -28.07 -17.33
N ARG A 8 -8.82 -27.45 -16.37
CA ARG A 8 -8.67 -26.01 -16.03
C ARG A 8 -7.19 -25.75 -15.73
N ARG A 9 -6.48 -25.15 -16.70
CA ARG A 9 -5.17 -24.54 -16.47
C ARG A 9 -5.37 -23.46 -15.41
N ARG A 10 -4.94 -23.73 -14.17
CA ARG A 10 -4.64 -22.69 -13.18
C ARG A 10 -3.54 -21.82 -13.80
N ARG A 11 -3.94 -20.73 -14.46
CA ARG A 11 -3.03 -19.62 -14.72
C ARG A 11 -2.62 -19.10 -13.35
N GLY A 12 -1.42 -19.47 -12.89
CA GLY A 12 -0.75 -18.69 -11.88
C GLY A 12 -0.59 -17.31 -12.47
N ALA A 13 -1.42 -16.37 -12.03
CA ALA A 13 -1.20 -14.97 -12.30
C ALA A 13 0.13 -14.64 -11.61
N ALA A 14 1.21 -14.64 -12.40
CA ALA A 14 2.41 -13.93 -12.02
C ALA A 14 1.96 -12.48 -11.91
N VAL A 15 1.70 -12.06 -10.66
CA VAL A 15 1.36 -10.68 -10.31
C VAL A 15 2.52 -9.85 -10.87
N ARG A 16 2.26 -9.12 -11.96
CA ARG A 16 3.19 -8.10 -12.45
C ARG A 16 3.06 -6.96 -11.46
N LEU A 17 3.84 -7.06 -10.39
CA LEU A 17 3.83 -6.12 -9.29
C LEU A 17 4.48 -4.81 -9.74
N GLN A 18 3.77 -3.72 -9.43
CA GLN A 18 4.24 -2.34 -9.25
C GLN A 18 4.29 -1.46 -10.49
N ALA A 19 3.55 -0.35 -10.40
CA ALA A 19 4.03 0.93 -10.89
C ALA A 19 5.47 1.10 -10.39
N THR A 20 6.43 1.11 -11.32
CA THR A 20 7.83 1.23 -10.99
C THR A 20 8.04 2.54 -10.22
N ARG A 21 8.98 2.57 -9.27
CA ARG A 21 9.35 3.79 -8.53
C ARG A 21 9.56 5.00 -9.46
N THR A 22 10.04 4.73 -10.68
CA THR A 22 10.19 5.68 -11.78
C THR A 22 8.87 6.27 -12.27
N GLU A 23 7.83 5.44 -12.48
CA GLU A 23 6.50 5.91 -12.89
C GLU A 23 5.85 6.75 -11.81
N TRP A 24 6.04 6.37 -10.54
CA TRP A 24 5.59 7.20 -9.42
C TRP A 24 6.28 8.56 -9.42
N TYR A 25 7.61 8.61 -9.60
CA TYR A 25 8.35 9.87 -9.68
C TYR A 25 7.94 10.78 -10.83
N ARG A 26 7.39 10.24 -11.94
CA ARG A 26 6.87 11.05 -13.04
C ARG A 26 5.50 11.67 -12.74
N LYS A 27 4.72 11.07 -11.84
CA LYS A 27 3.35 11.48 -11.51
C LYS A 27 3.26 12.47 -10.35
N VAL A 28 4.35 12.68 -9.62
CA VAL A 28 4.36 13.51 -8.41
C VAL A 28 5.22 14.76 -8.59
N LYS A 29 4.83 15.83 -7.90
CA LYS A 29 5.64 17.01 -7.68
C LYS A 29 6.28 16.92 -6.29
N ARG A 30 7.59 16.73 -6.22
CA ARG A 30 8.33 16.78 -4.94
C ARG A 30 8.48 18.22 -4.48
N ILE A 31 8.10 18.51 -3.23
CA ILE A 31 8.17 19.86 -2.63
C ILE A 31 9.14 19.89 -1.45
N GLY A 32 10.42 19.57 -1.71
CA GLY A 32 11.46 19.49 -0.67
C GLY A 32 11.14 18.50 0.46
N GLY A 33 12.06 18.35 1.42
CA GLY A 33 11.80 17.74 2.75
C GLY A 33 10.92 16.48 2.76
N ASP A 34 11.21 15.49 1.92
CA ASP A 34 10.51 14.21 1.88
C ASP A 34 9.00 14.27 1.60
N ARG A 35 8.53 15.32 0.91
CA ARG A 35 7.13 15.57 0.59
C ARG A 35 6.82 15.45 -0.89
N ALA A 36 5.69 14.85 -1.24
CA ALA A 36 5.24 14.70 -2.61
C ALA A 36 3.76 15.04 -2.79
N VAL A 37 3.48 15.91 -3.75
CA VAL A 37 2.14 16.31 -4.17
C VAL A 37 1.73 15.53 -5.40
N PHE A 38 0.51 15.03 -5.42
CA PHE A 38 -0.07 14.32 -6.56
C PHE A 38 -1.59 14.48 -6.56
N GLN A 39 -2.20 14.09 -7.67
CA GLN A 39 -3.65 14.12 -7.81
C GLN A 39 -4.23 12.72 -7.90
N VAL A 40 -5.40 12.53 -7.32
CA VAL A 40 -6.16 11.29 -7.38
C VAL A 40 -7.62 11.61 -7.69
N THR A 41 -8.16 11.01 -8.74
CA THR A 41 -9.58 11.12 -9.09
C THR A 41 -10.34 9.90 -8.60
N ILE A 42 -11.41 10.10 -7.84
CA ILE A 42 -12.20 9.06 -7.19
C ILE A 42 -13.68 9.26 -7.54
N GLN A 43 -14.36 8.16 -7.86
CA GLN A 43 -15.81 8.18 -8.08
C GLN A 43 -16.56 8.43 -6.77
N LYS A 44 -17.66 9.18 -6.81
CA LYS A 44 -18.54 9.42 -5.67
C LYS A 44 -19.46 8.21 -5.40
N PRO A 45 -19.82 7.94 -4.14
CA PRO A 45 -19.20 8.49 -2.93
C PRO A 45 -17.73 8.05 -2.82
N MET A 46 -16.84 8.95 -2.40
CA MET A 46 -15.39 8.69 -2.44
C MET A 46 -14.97 7.44 -1.66
N GLY A 47 -15.65 7.12 -0.56
CA GLY A 47 -15.22 6.06 0.34
C GLY A 47 -13.96 6.42 1.14
N VAL A 48 -13.80 7.71 1.48
CA VAL A 48 -12.78 8.19 2.43
C VAL A 48 -13.44 9.01 3.53
N LYS A 49 -12.85 8.99 4.72
CA LYS A 49 -13.13 9.93 5.80
C LYS A 49 -12.02 10.98 5.83
N ILE A 50 -12.41 12.25 5.79
CA ILE A 50 -11.50 13.38 5.89
C ILE A 50 -11.73 14.03 7.26
N GLU A 51 -10.66 14.27 8.00
CA GLU A 51 -10.68 14.91 9.32
C GLU A 51 -9.55 15.92 9.42
N SER A 52 -9.76 16.94 10.25
CA SER A 52 -8.68 17.86 10.62
C SER A 52 -7.59 17.11 11.38
N PHE A 53 -6.33 17.45 11.12
CA PHE A 53 -5.25 16.96 11.95
C PHE A 53 -5.39 17.49 13.39
N PRO A 54 -4.97 16.72 14.40
CA PRO A 54 -4.87 17.20 15.78
C PRO A 54 -4.05 18.49 15.88
N GLU A 55 -4.38 19.38 16.81
CA GLU A 55 -3.67 20.67 16.99
C GLU A 55 -2.19 20.49 17.33
N ASP A 56 -1.82 19.38 17.98
CA ASP A 56 -0.46 18.99 18.34
C ASP A 56 0.29 18.26 17.21
N SER A 57 -0.36 18.01 16.08
CA SER A 57 0.25 17.40 14.91
C SER A 57 1.24 18.34 14.24
N LYS A 58 2.35 17.78 13.73
CA LYS A 58 3.27 18.51 12.84
C LYS A 58 2.64 18.89 11.49
N TYR A 59 1.49 18.31 11.17
CA TYR A 59 0.71 18.61 9.97
C TYR A 59 -0.44 19.55 10.33
N LYS A 60 -0.70 20.54 9.48
CA LYS A 60 -1.85 21.45 9.59
C LYS A 60 -2.92 21.06 8.57
N GLY A 61 -4.13 21.57 8.74
CA GLY A 61 -5.24 21.34 7.80
C GLY A 61 -5.89 19.97 7.99
N MET A 62 -6.29 19.34 6.89
CA MET A 62 -7.07 18.10 6.87
C MET A 62 -6.32 16.95 6.21
N GLY A 63 -6.64 15.72 6.62
CA GLY A 63 -6.08 14.52 6.03
C GLY A 63 -7.10 13.40 5.91
N ILE A 64 -6.74 12.38 5.13
CA ILE A 64 -7.52 11.14 5.02
C ILE A 64 -7.30 10.35 6.30
N SER A 65 -8.30 10.27 7.17
CA SER A 65 -8.19 9.49 8.41
C SER A 65 -8.56 8.02 8.22
N MET A 66 -9.36 7.71 7.20
CA MET A 66 -9.81 6.35 6.91
C MET A 66 -10.14 6.18 5.43
N VAL A 67 -9.77 5.04 4.86
CA VAL A 67 -10.34 4.54 3.61
C VAL A 67 -11.41 3.51 3.97
N VAL A 68 -12.65 3.72 3.51
CA VAL A 68 -13.78 2.84 3.82
C VAL A 68 -13.68 1.57 2.98
N GLU A 69 -13.62 0.42 3.65
CA GLU A 69 -13.56 -0.89 3.00
C GLU A 69 -14.74 -1.07 2.02
N GLY A 70 -14.44 -1.53 0.80
CA GLY A 70 -15.44 -1.69 -0.26
C GLY A 70 -15.92 -0.37 -0.91
N GLY A 71 -15.50 0.78 -0.40
CA GLY A 71 -15.73 2.10 -0.98
C GLY A 71 -14.95 2.33 -2.29
N ASN A 72 -15.24 3.42 -3.00
CA ASN A 72 -14.60 3.69 -4.29
C ASN A 72 -13.09 3.96 -4.17
N ALA A 73 -12.63 4.58 -3.09
CA ALA A 73 -11.21 4.73 -2.78
C ALA A 73 -10.53 3.39 -2.48
N ASP A 74 -11.17 2.47 -1.77
CA ASP A 74 -10.64 1.11 -1.58
C ASP A 74 -10.54 0.37 -2.92
N LYS A 75 -11.58 0.45 -3.77
CA LYS A 75 -11.55 -0.14 -5.13
C LYS A 75 -10.44 0.45 -6.00
N LEU A 76 -10.25 1.77 -5.95
CA LEU A 76 -9.15 2.44 -6.63
C LEU A 76 -7.79 1.92 -6.12
N ASN A 77 -7.62 1.85 -4.81
CA ASN A 77 -6.41 1.34 -4.19
C ASN A 77 -6.13 -0.11 -4.61
N ARG A 78 -7.14 -0.98 -4.65
CA ARG A 78 -7.00 -2.37 -5.14
C ARG A 78 -6.55 -2.38 -6.59
N SER A 79 -7.21 -1.61 -7.44
CA SER A 79 -6.87 -1.53 -8.85
C SER A 79 -5.41 -1.12 -9.04
N VAL A 80 -4.95 -0.08 -8.36
CA VAL A 80 -3.57 0.43 -8.50
C VAL A 80 -2.53 -0.46 -7.82
N CYS A 81 -2.80 -0.95 -6.60
CA CYS A 81 -1.82 -1.66 -5.77
C CYS A 81 -1.72 -3.16 -6.08
N ILE A 82 -2.79 -3.76 -6.62
CA ILE A 82 -2.90 -5.22 -6.82
C ILE A 82 -3.02 -5.56 -8.29
N ASP A 83 -3.88 -4.85 -9.03
CA ASP A 83 -4.22 -5.18 -10.42
C ASP A 83 -3.37 -4.44 -11.46
N ASP A 84 -2.33 -3.71 -11.03
CA ASP A 84 -1.46 -2.88 -11.88
C ASP A 84 -2.25 -1.83 -12.70
N GLY A 85 -3.33 -1.32 -12.10
CA GLY A 85 -4.15 -0.27 -12.65
C GLY A 85 -3.39 1.05 -12.76
N PRO A 86 -3.69 1.87 -13.78
CA PRO A 86 -3.03 3.14 -13.94
C PRO A 86 -3.48 4.12 -12.85
N GLY A 87 -2.55 4.98 -12.43
CA GLY A 87 -2.87 6.15 -11.61
C GLY A 87 -2.04 6.24 -10.35
N MET A 88 -2.63 6.88 -9.35
CA MET A 88 -2.13 7.06 -7.99
C MET A 88 -3.21 6.57 -7.03
N TRP A 89 -2.83 6.24 -5.80
CA TRP A 89 -3.71 5.64 -4.81
C TRP A 89 -3.68 6.47 -3.52
N VAL A 90 -4.74 6.39 -2.71
CA VAL A 90 -4.88 7.17 -1.48
C VAL A 90 -4.40 6.41 -0.26
N LEU A 91 -3.69 7.10 0.63
CA LEU A 91 -3.20 6.56 1.88
C LEU A 91 -3.78 7.35 3.05
N GLU A 92 -4.16 6.65 4.10
CA GLU A 92 -4.51 7.26 5.37
C GLU A 92 -3.31 8.06 5.89
N GLY A 93 -3.53 9.30 6.28
CA GLY A 93 -2.48 10.27 6.61
C GLY A 93 -2.02 11.14 5.45
N ASP A 94 -2.47 10.90 4.21
CA ASP A 94 -2.29 11.88 3.13
C ASP A 94 -3.05 13.17 3.49
N GLN A 95 -2.37 14.32 3.40
CA GLN A 95 -2.96 15.63 3.64
C GLN A 95 -3.71 16.09 2.37
N VAL A 96 -4.91 16.63 2.54
CA VAL A 96 -5.72 17.18 1.45
C VAL A 96 -5.35 18.65 1.27
N LEU A 97 -4.74 18.96 0.12
CA LEU A 97 -4.38 20.34 -0.24
C LEU A 97 -5.43 21.00 -1.14
N GLY A 98 -6.14 20.21 -1.94
CA GLY A 98 -7.10 20.75 -2.89
C GLY A 98 -8.17 19.76 -3.29
N VAL A 99 -9.32 20.29 -3.71
CA VAL A 99 -10.46 19.55 -4.23
C VAL A 99 -10.88 20.16 -5.55
N ASP A 100 -10.84 19.39 -6.63
CA ASP A 100 -11.19 19.82 -7.99
C ASP A 100 -10.43 21.07 -8.48
N GLY A 101 -9.19 21.21 -8.01
CA GLY A 101 -8.33 22.35 -8.34
C GLY A 101 -8.53 23.58 -7.45
N GLU A 102 -9.52 23.56 -6.55
CA GLU A 102 -9.67 24.57 -5.50
C GLU A 102 -8.74 24.23 -4.32
N ASP A 103 -7.99 25.22 -3.84
CA ASP A 103 -7.15 25.11 -2.64
C ASP A 103 -8.03 25.02 -1.39
N VAL A 104 -7.78 24.02 -0.54
CA VAL A 104 -8.52 23.77 0.70
C VAL A 104 -7.60 23.64 1.92
N GLU A 105 -6.34 24.06 1.84
CA GLU A 105 -5.36 23.90 2.93
C GLU A 105 -5.82 24.53 4.26
N GLU A 106 -6.49 25.69 4.17
CA GLU A 106 -7.02 26.45 5.30
C GLU A 106 -8.56 26.39 5.40
N ALA A 107 -9.20 25.59 4.56
CA ALA A 107 -10.66 25.49 4.53
C ALA A 107 -11.20 24.61 5.67
N SER A 108 -12.48 24.80 6.01
CA SER A 108 -13.17 23.91 6.94
C SER A 108 -13.62 22.60 6.25
N ILE A 109 -13.92 21.58 7.04
CA ILE A 109 -14.45 20.30 6.54
C ILE A 109 -15.78 20.54 5.79
N GLU A 110 -16.62 21.45 6.30
CA GLU A 110 -17.89 21.80 5.67
C GLU A 110 -17.68 22.37 4.27
N ARG A 111 -16.65 23.20 4.09
CA ARG A 111 -16.30 23.73 2.76
C ARG A 111 -15.83 22.63 1.82
N VAL A 112 -15.01 21.69 2.31
CA VAL A 112 -14.58 20.52 1.51
C VAL A 112 -15.78 19.66 1.09
N VAL A 113 -16.73 19.42 2.00
CA VAL A 113 -17.96 18.68 1.72
C VAL A 113 -18.83 19.43 0.71
N GLU A 114 -18.96 20.74 0.84
CA GLU A 114 -19.70 21.58 -0.09
C GLU A 114 -19.12 21.50 -1.51
N ILE A 115 -17.80 21.67 -1.68
CA ILE A 115 -17.12 21.54 -2.97
C ILE A 115 -17.36 20.13 -3.54
N ALA A 116 -17.19 19.10 -2.70
CA ALA A 116 -17.37 17.71 -3.11
C ALA A 116 -18.81 17.40 -3.55
N GLN A 117 -19.82 18.03 -2.97
CA GLN A 117 -21.22 17.81 -3.33
C GLN A 117 -21.65 18.64 -4.55
N ASN A 118 -21.16 19.86 -4.68
CA ASN A 118 -21.67 20.84 -5.64
C ASN A 118 -20.90 20.90 -6.97
N ASN A 119 -19.88 20.06 -7.20
CA ASN A 119 -19.08 20.10 -8.43
C ASN A 119 -19.84 19.62 -9.71
N GLY A 120 -21.07 19.13 -9.60
CA GLY A 120 -21.89 18.64 -10.73
C GLY A 120 -21.39 17.38 -11.45
N ARG A 121 -20.35 16.73 -10.94
CA ARG A 121 -19.72 15.51 -11.50
C ARG A 121 -19.92 14.30 -10.59
N ASP A 122 -19.83 13.11 -11.19
CA ASP A 122 -19.84 11.84 -10.47
C ASP A 122 -18.47 11.46 -9.89
N ASP A 123 -17.43 12.25 -10.18
CA ASP A 123 -16.10 12.11 -9.62
C ASP A 123 -15.62 13.37 -8.91
N ILE A 124 -14.51 13.22 -8.22
CA ILE A 124 -13.81 14.29 -7.51
C ILE A 124 -12.31 14.02 -7.59
N THR A 125 -11.54 15.08 -7.81
CA THR A 125 -10.08 15.02 -7.88
C THR A 125 -9.50 15.68 -6.64
N LEU A 126 -8.84 14.87 -5.81
CA LEU A 126 -8.12 15.35 -4.65
C LEU A 126 -6.67 15.67 -5.03
N THR A 127 -6.19 16.83 -4.64
CA THR A 127 -4.76 17.14 -4.61
C THR A 127 -4.23 16.77 -3.23
N LEU A 128 -3.38 15.76 -3.17
CA LEU A 128 -2.90 15.15 -1.94
C LEU A 128 -1.40 15.40 -1.74
N LEU A 129 -1.01 15.50 -0.48
CA LEU A 129 0.37 15.58 -0.03
C LEU A 129 0.72 14.36 0.82
N ARG A 130 1.75 13.62 0.41
CA ARG A 130 2.29 12.48 1.17
C ARG A 130 3.65 12.82 1.76
N ASP A 131 3.81 12.56 3.06
CA ASP A 131 5.14 12.48 3.70
C ASP A 131 5.76 11.13 3.36
N THR A 132 6.69 11.15 2.40
CA THR A 132 7.32 9.96 1.84
C THR A 132 8.28 9.24 2.78
N ARG A 133 8.75 9.94 3.83
CA ARG A 133 9.76 9.40 4.76
C ARG A 133 9.21 9.06 6.14
N ASN A 134 8.26 9.84 6.64
CA ASN A 134 7.71 9.65 7.99
C ASN A 134 6.23 9.28 7.99
N GLY A 135 5.58 9.28 6.81
CA GLY A 135 4.20 8.83 6.68
C GLY A 135 4.04 7.32 6.93
N PRO A 136 2.80 6.87 7.12
CA PRO A 136 2.46 5.46 7.23
C PRO A 136 2.76 4.72 5.93
N ILE A 137 2.60 3.40 5.92
CA ILE A 137 2.78 2.55 4.75
C ILE A 137 1.52 1.73 4.48
N LYS A 138 1.24 1.43 3.21
CA LYS A 138 0.22 0.45 2.83
C LYS A 138 0.86 -0.93 2.72
N VAL A 139 0.23 -1.91 3.35
CA VAL A 139 0.60 -3.33 3.31
C VAL A 139 -0.49 -4.09 2.55
N VAL A 140 -0.10 -5.00 1.67
CA VAL A 140 -1.00 -5.85 0.88
C VAL A 140 -0.66 -7.31 1.17
N MET A 141 -1.63 -8.05 1.71
CA MET A 141 -1.52 -9.49 1.97
C MET A 141 -2.09 -10.29 0.81
N MET A 142 -1.24 -11.04 0.14
CA MET A 142 -1.59 -11.99 -0.92
C MET A 142 -1.94 -13.37 -0.33
N PRO A 143 -2.56 -14.29 -1.10
CA PRO A 143 -3.17 -14.09 -2.41
C PRO A 143 -4.51 -13.33 -2.37
N GLU A 144 -5.10 -13.11 -1.20
CA GLU A 144 -6.44 -12.53 -1.07
C GLU A 144 -6.49 -11.03 -1.41
N GLY A 145 -5.35 -10.35 -1.40
CA GLY A 145 -5.26 -8.92 -1.70
C GLY A 145 -5.84 -8.05 -0.60
N GLN A 146 -5.82 -8.50 0.66
CA GLN A 146 -6.24 -7.67 1.80
C GLN A 146 -5.23 -6.53 1.98
N MET A 147 -5.71 -5.33 2.26
CA MET A 147 -4.86 -4.16 2.36
C MET A 147 -5.05 -3.48 3.70
N GLU A 148 -3.96 -3.09 4.33
CA GLU A 148 -3.98 -2.43 5.63
C GLU A 148 -2.99 -1.27 5.63
N THR A 149 -3.30 -0.20 6.38
CA THR A 149 -2.35 0.90 6.59
C THR A 149 -1.76 0.81 7.97
N VAL A 150 -0.44 0.77 8.03
CA VAL A 150 0.29 0.66 9.30
C VAL A 150 1.28 1.80 9.47
N ARG A 151 1.57 2.12 10.73
CA ARG A 151 2.62 3.09 11.04
C ARG A 151 3.97 2.58 10.57
N ARG A 152 4.83 3.50 10.17
CA ARG A 152 6.24 3.19 9.89
C ARG A 152 6.92 2.67 11.16
N GLY A 153 7.80 1.68 10.99
CA GLY A 153 8.43 0.99 12.13
C GLY A 153 7.47 0.07 12.91
N ALA A 154 6.21 -0.08 12.48
CA ALA A 154 5.34 -1.09 13.06
C ALA A 154 5.91 -2.50 12.83
N ARG A 155 5.45 -3.43 13.67
CA ARG A 155 5.87 -4.81 13.52
C ARG A 155 5.22 -5.46 12.31
N LEU A 156 5.97 -6.27 11.57
CA LEU A 156 5.44 -7.03 10.44
C LEU A 156 4.39 -8.06 10.89
N SER A 157 4.62 -8.69 12.04
CA SER A 157 3.63 -9.53 12.72
C SER A 157 2.32 -8.79 12.93
N SER A 158 2.37 -7.61 13.55
CA SER A 158 1.20 -6.76 13.76
C SER A 158 0.52 -6.37 12.45
N ALA A 159 1.27 -5.99 11.41
CA ALA A 159 0.69 -5.65 10.11
C ALA A 159 -0.09 -6.81 9.47
N ALA A 160 0.43 -8.03 9.58
CA ALA A 160 -0.26 -9.22 9.07
C ALA A 160 -1.42 -9.68 9.96
N GLU A 161 -1.31 -9.51 11.27
CA GLU A 161 -2.41 -9.72 12.21
C GLU A 161 -3.54 -8.73 11.94
N TYR A 162 -3.24 -7.44 11.72
CA TYR A 162 -4.27 -6.44 11.39
C TYR A 162 -4.94 -6.74 10.05
N ALA A 163 -4.18 -7.16 9.04
CA ALA A 163 -4.73 -7.44 7.72
C ALA A 163 -5.58 -8.74 7.64
N ARG A 164 -5.36 -9.73 8.53
CA ARG A 164 -5.98 -11.07 8.38
C ARG A 164 -6.48 -11.73 9.68
N GLY A 165 -6.21 -11.16 10.85
CA GLY A 165 -6.37 -11.84 12.14
C GLY A 165 -5.55 -13.13 12.25
N GLY A 166 -4.52 -13.28 11.40
CA GLY A 166 -3.72 -14.49 11.28
C GLY A 166 -2.33 -14.33 11.90
N GLU A 167 -1.89 -15.33 12.65
CA GLU A 167 -0.54 -15.38 13.21
C GLU A 167 0.48 -15.64 12.09
N LEU A 168 1.45 -14.71 11.92
CA LEU A 168 2.62 -14.98 11.08
C LEU A 168 3.57 -15.93 11.81
N LYS A 169 3.61 -17.20 11.38
CA LYS A 169 4.62 -18.14 11.86
C LYS A 169 5.95 -17.92 11.14
N TYR A 170 6.98 -17.62 11.93
CA TYR A 170 8.35 -17.46 11.44
C TYR A 170 9.04 -18.84 11.45
N GLY A 171 9.56 -19.29 10.31
CA GLY A 171 10.22 -20.59 10.17
C GLY A 171 11.64 -20.68 10.71
N CYS A 172 12.08 -19.79 11.61
CA CYS A 172 13.39 -19.91 12.27
C CYS A 172 13.21 -20.37 13.72
N ILE A 173 14.00 -21.35 14.14
CA ILE A 173 13.86 -22.02 15.45
C ILE A 173 14.25 -21.08 16.60
N ASP A 174 15.14 -20.11 16.37
CA ASP A 174 15.78 -19.37 17.46
C ASP A 174 15.42 -17.87 17.52
N GLY A 175 14.60 -17.37 16.59
CA GLY A 175 14.01 -16.01 16.65
C GLY A 175 14.96 -14.80 16.66
N TRP A 176 16.29 -14.98 16.61
CA TRP A 176 17.27 -13.92 16.91
C TRP A 176 18.32 -13.65 15.83
N CYS A 177 18.40 -14.42 14.74
CA CYS A 177 19.60 -14.35 13.88
C CYS A 177 19.67 -13.14 12.94
N GLY A 178 18.58 -12.42 12.64
CA GLY A 178 18.61 -11.14 11.90
C GLY A 178 19.32 -11.11 10.54
N THR A 179 19.68 -12.25 9.91
CA THR A 179 20.74 -12.26 8.87
C THR A 179 20.34 -12.74 7.47
N CYS A 180 19.13 -13.26 7.23
CA CYS A 180 18.92 -14.07 6.02
C CYS A 180 18.09 -13.46 4.88
N TRP A 181 18.30 -12.22 4.41
CA TRP A 181 17.45 -11.69 3.30
C TRP A 181 18.13 -10.78 2.28
N HIS A 182 17.92 -11.13 1.00
CA HIS A 182 18.70 -10.72 -0.17
C HIS A 182 17.92 -9.81 -1.12
N ARG A 183 18.61 -8.85 -1.73
CA ARG A 183 18.11 -7.93 -2.76
C ARG A 183 18.51 -8.40 -4.16
N GLU A 184 17.53 -8.73 -5.00
CA GLU A 184 17.73 -9.10 -6.40
C GLU A 184 18.03 -7.85 -7.24
N ARG A 185 19.18 -7.79 -7.92
CA ARG A 185 19.62 -6.60 -8.68
C ARG A 185 18.84 -6.33 -9.98
N THR A 186 18.16 -7.33 -10.54
CA THR A 186 17.61 -7.29 -11.91
C THR A 186 16.12 -7.00 -11.95
N THR A 187 15.38 -7.46 -10.93
CA THR A 187 13.94 -7.23 -10.74
C THR A 187 13.66 -6.23 -9.61
N ASN A 188 14.70 -5.91 -8.83
CA ASN A 188 14.69 -5.16 -7.57
C ASN A 188 13.85 -5.76 -6.43
N GLY A 189 13.45 -7.04 -6.52
CA GLY A 189 12.76 -7.74 -5.45
C GLY A 189 13.69 -8.07 -4.27
N VAL A 190 13.34 -7.66 -3.06
CA VAL A 190 13.95 -8.15 -1.81
C VAL A 190 12.90 -8.98 -1.10
N PHE A 191 13.20 -10.25 -0.82
CA PHE A 191 12.32 -11.08 0.00
C PHE A 191 12.78 -11.07 1.48
N LYS A 192 11.83 -11.40 2.36
CA LYS A 192 11.52 -11.13 3.80
C LYS A 192 12.58 -11.01 4.93
N PRO A 193 13.24 -9.89 5.26
CA PRO A 193 14.11 -9.81 6.45
C PRO A 193 13.56 -10.51 7.72
N CYS A 194 14.41 -11.25 8.45
CA CYS A 194 14.15 -11.75 9.81
C CYS A 194 14.10 -10.56 10.81
N CYS A 195 13.50 -9.46 10.39
CA CYS A 195 13.29 -8.27 11.16
C CYS A 195 11.79 -8.13 11.26
N ASP A 196 11.26 -8.38 12.45
CA ASP A 196 9.87 -8.09 12.79
C ASP A 196 9.55 -6.60 12.67
N VAL A 197 10.45 -5.74 12.16
CA VAL A 197 10.30 -4.28 12.07
C VAL A 197 10.39 -3.84 10.62
N LEU A 198 9.39 -3.08 10.18
CA LEU A 198 9.39 -2.35 8.92
C LEU A 198 10.51 -1.31 8.92
N THR A 199 11.57 -1.53 8.14
CA THR A 199 12.72 -0.61 8.07
C THR A 199 12.28 0.81 7.71
N ALA A 200 12.91 1.81 8.31
CA ALA A 200 12.64 3.22 8.04
C ALA A 200 12.85 3.61 6.55
N ASP A 201 13.60 2.81 5.79
CA ASP A 201 13.92 3.04 4.38
C ASP A 201 12.78 2.64 3.41
N TRP A 202 11.68 2.06 3.91
CA TRP A 202 10.58 1.64 3.03
C TRP A 202 9.84 2.83 2.43
N ASP A 203 9.73 2.91 1.12
CA ASP A 203 9.08 4.03 0.44
C ASP A 203 7.55 3.82 0.47
N ASN A 204 6.78 4.67 1.17
CA ASN A 204 5.31 4.53 1.25
C ASN A 204 4.58 4.94 -0.04
N VAL A 205 5.35 5.15 -1.10
CA VAL A 205 4.92 5.42 -2.45
C VAL A 205 4.58 4.12 -3.20
N VAL A 206 5.11 3.00 -2.72
CA VAL A 206 4.85 1.65 -3.23
C VAL A 206 4.28 0.78 -2.10
N PRO A 207 3.19 0.04 -2.32
CA PRO A 207 2.66 -0.86 -1.31
C PRO A 207 3.69 -1.95 -0.95
N MET A 208 3.76 -2.29 0.33
CA MET A 208 4.48 -3.47 0.78
C MET A 208 3.63 -4.71 0.54
N VAL A 209 4.07 -5.57 -0.37
CA VAL A 209 3.34 -6.81 -0.69
C VAL A 209 3.93 -7.97 0.09
N LEU A 210 3.09 -8.63 0.89
CA LEU A 210 3.41 -9.79 1.70
C LEU A 210 2.68 -11.02 1.13
N THR A 211 3.44 -12.08 0.88
CA THR A 211 2.88 -13.35 0.39
C THR A 211 3.13 -14.44 1.43
N PRO A 212 2.08 -15.16 1.91
CA PRO A 212 2.23 -16.33 2.73
C PRO A 212 3.08 -17.36 1.99
N LYS A 213 4.19 -17.77 2.59
CA LYS A 213 4.92 -18.93 2.09
C LYS A 213 4.11 -20.16 2.52
N PRO A 214 3.76 -21.08 1.61
CA PRO A 214 3.22 -22.36 2.05
C PRO A 214 4.26 -23.02 2.94
N GLU A 215 3.88 -23.38 4.16
CA GLU A 215 4.69 -24.27 4.99
C GLU A 215 4.90 -25.57 4.20
N ARG A 216 6.07 -25.74 3.61
CA ARG A 216 6.54 -27.07 3.26
C ARG A 216 7.44 -27.51 4.40
N VAL A 217 6.86 -28.29 5.29
CA VAL A 217 7.64 -29.15 6.19
C VAL A 217 8.57 -29.98 5.29
N GLY A 218 9.88 -29.74 5.35
CA GLY A 218 10.89 -30.58 4.71
C GLY A 218 11.57 -30.10 3.42
N ASP A 219 11.42 -28.86 2.96
CA ASP A 219 12.15 -28.38 1.75
C ASP A 219 13.62 -28.00 2.09
N ALA A 220 14.43 -29.00 2.45
CA ALA A 220 15.88 -28.92 2.65
C ALA A 220 16.68 -28.92 1.33
N ALA A 221 16.01 -28.78 0.19
CA ALA A 221 16.63 -28.83 -1.13
C ALA A 221 17.61 -27.67 -1.42
N PHE A 222 17.61 -26.61 -0.61
CA PHE A 222 18.56 -25.48 -0.72
C PHE A 222 19.80 -25.63 0.17
N LEU A 223 19.94 -26.74 0.93
CA LEU A 223 21.06 -26.97 1.86
C LEU A 223 21.97 -28.14 1.45
N LYS A 224 21.92 -28.62 0.21
CA LYS A 224 23.00 -29.47 -0.28
C LYS A 224 24.14 -28.57 -0.77
N PRO A 225 25.29 -28.50 -0.07
CA PRO A 225 26.47 -27.92 -0.68
C PRO A 225 26.79 -28.76 -1.91
N ASP A 226 26.97 -28.11 -3.06
CA ASP A 226 27.55 -28.77 -4.22
C ASP A 226 28.89 -29.35 -3.77
N ARG A 227 29.00 -30.67 -3.87
CA ARG A 227 30.27 -31.35 -3.66
C ARG A 227 31.19 -30.89 -4.80
N LEU A 228 32.30 -30.27 -4.42
CA LEU A 228 33.51 -30.19 -5.25
C LEU A 228 33.93 -31.59 -5.69
#